data_AF-A0A7C1D712-F1
#
_entry.id   AF-A0A7C1D712-F1
#
_cell.length_a   1.000
_cell.length_b   1.000
_cell.length_c   1.000
_cell.angle_alpha   90.00
_cell.angle_beta   90.00
_cell.angle_gamma   90.00
#
_symmetry.space_group_name_H-M   'P 1'
#
loop_
_entity.id
_entity.type
_entity.pdbx_description
1 polymer ?
#
loop_
_entity_poly.entity_id
_entity_poly.type
_entity_poly.pdbx_seq_one_letter_code
_entity_poly.pdbx_strand_id
1 'polypeptide(L)' 'MMIKNSRILKDFEDSLVRREGQLAPPKAFNIFSAMWQEAITLGVVPFQDPLAGIEVDINIARVINSCSKKSSHP' A
#
# COMPACT_ATOMS: atom_id res chain seq x y z
N MET A 1 -16.36 2.95 -10.42
CA MET A 1 -17.51 2.85 -9.48
C MET A 1 -16.99 2.61 -8.06
N MET A 2 -17.33 3.45 -7.08
CA MET A 2 -16.99 3.18 -5.67
C MET A 2 -17.94 2.10 -5.11
N ILE A 3 -17.43 1.08 -4.41
CA ILE A 3 -18.29 0.02 -3.83
C ILE A 3 -19.10 0.63 -2.68
N LYS A 4 -20.38 0.89 -2.93
CA LYS A 4 -21.28 1.56 -1.97
C LYS A 4 -21.79 0.65 -0.86
N ASN A 5 -21.74 -0.67 -1.06
CA ASN A 5 -22.20 -1.65 -0.09
C ASN A 5 -21.01 -2.24 0.66
N SER A 6 -20.71 -1.66 1.82
CA SER A 6 -19.60 -2.07 2.68
C SER A 6 -19.73 -3.52 3.17
N ARG A 7 -20.95 -4.05 3.31
CA ARG A 7 -21.16 -5.44 3.72
C ARG A 7 -20.72 -6.43 2.65
N ILE A 8 -21.11 -6.19 1.40
CA ILE A 8 -20.72 -7.07 0.28
C ILE A 8 -19.20 -7.08 0.11
N LEU A 9 -18.55 -5.90 0.22
CA LEU A 9 -17.10 -5.80 0.16
C LEU A 9 -16.44 -6.62 1.27
N LYS A 10 -16.93 -6.47 2.51
CA LYS A 10 -16.43 -7.23 3.65
C LYS A 10 -16.62 -8.74 3.48
N ASP A 11 -17.78 -9.18 3.02
CA ASP A 11 -18.06 -10.60 2.79
C ASP A 11 -17.10 -11.17 1.72
N PHE A 12 -16.78 -10.39 0.69
CA PHE A 12 -15.78 -10.73 -0.31
C PHE A 12 -14.37 -10.83 0.29
N GLU A 13 -13.92 -9.81 1.02
CA GLU A 13 -12.60 -9.79 1.67
C GLU A 13 -12.43 -10.97 2.62
N ASP A 14 -13.42 -11.22 3.49
CA ASP A 14 -13.42 -12.34 4.42
C ASP A 14 -13.36 -13.68 3.67
N SER A 15 -14.06 -13.79 2.52
CA SER A 15 -14.02 -14.99 1.69
C SER A 15 -12.67 -15.19 0.99
N LEU A 16 -11.99 -14.11 0.63
CA LEU A 16 -10.67 -14.13 0.00
C LEU A 16 -9.63 -14.62 1.02
N VAL A 17 -9.65 -14.04 2.23
CA VAL A 17 -8.75 -14.45 3.33
C VAL A 17 -8.95 -15.91 3.71
N ARG A 18 -10.21 -16.39 3.78
CA ARG A 18 -10.48 -17.80 4.07
C ARG A 18 -9.93 -18.76 3.00
N ARG A 19 -9.91 -18.34 1.73
CA ARG A 19 -9.48 -19.18 0.60
C ARG A 19 -7.98 -19.15 0.36
N GLU A 20 -7.40 -17.96 0.40
CA GLU A 20 -6.01 -17.73 0.00
C GLU A 20 -5.06 -17.54 1.20
N GLY A 21 -5.61 -17.39 2.41
CA GLY A 21 -4.84 -16.99 3.57
C GLY A 21 -4.40 -15.53 3.50
N GLN A 22 -3.35 -15.18 4.23
CA GLN A 22 -2.80 -13.83 4.21
C GLN A 22 -2.13 -13.56 2.86
N LEU A 23 -2.47 -12.44 2.23
CA LEU A 23 -1.89 -12.07 0.94
C LEU A 23 -0.38 -11.82 1.09
N ALA A 24 0.41 -12.39 0.18
CA ALA A 24 1.81 -12.02 0.05
C ALA A 24 1.91 -10.51 -0.25
N PRO A 25 2.89 -9.78 0.33
CA PRO A 25 3.00 -8.34 0.16
C PRO A 25 2.93 -7.85 -1.31
N PRO A 26 3.60 -8.50 -2.29
CA PRO A 26 3.50 -8.07 -3.69
C PRO A 26 2.08 -8.12 -4.25
N LYS A 27 1.30 -9.15 -3.89
CA LYS A 27 -0.09 -9.30 -4.35
C LYS A 27 -0.99 -8.23 -3.73
N ALA A 28 -0.80 -7.96 -2.43
CA ALA A 28 -1.53 -6.91 -1.73
C ALA A 28 -1.26 -5.53 -2.34
N PHE A 29 0.01 -5.21 -2.63
CA PHE A 29 0.39 -3.96 -3.29
C PHE A 29 -0.22 -3.82 -4.68
N ASN A 30 -0.21 -4.87 -5.50
CA ASN A 30 -0.81 -4.83 -6.84
C ASN A 30 -2.32 -4.52 -6.80
N ILE A 31 -3.04 -5.15 -5.87
CA ILE A 31 -4.48 -4.90 -5.67
C ILE A 31 -4.69 -3.44 -5.25
N PHE A 32 -3.93 -2.97 -4.25
CA PHE A 32 -4.01 -1.60 -3.77
C PHE A 32 -3.75 -0.58 -4.87
N SER A 33 -2.66 -0.73 -5.63
CA SER A 33 -2.29 0.19 -6.72
C SER A 33 -3.34 0.23 -7.83
N ALA A 34 -3.96 -0.91 -8.16
CA ALA A 34 -5.04 -0.96 -9.15
C ALA A 34 -6.30 -0.22 -8.64
N MET A 35 -6.70 -0.46 -7.39
CA MET A 35 -7.83 0.24 -6.77
C MET A 35 -7.57 1.75 -6.65
N TRP A 36 -6.34 2.14 -6.33
CA TRP A 36 -5.90 3.53 -6.27
C TRP A 36 -6.05 4.22 -7.63
N GLN A 37 -5.57 3.59 -8.70
CA GLN A 37 -5.68 4.14 -10.06
C GLN A 37 -7.13 4.27 -10.52
N GLU A 38 -7.99 3.30 -10.20
CA GLU A 38 -9.44 3.38 -10.46
C GLU A 38 -10.06 4.54 -9.68
N ALA A 39 -9.71 4.73 -8.40
CA ALA A 39 -10.23 5.84 -7.60
C ALA A 39 -9.82 7.21 -8.16
N ILE A 40 -8.57 7.36 -8.62
CA ILE A 40 -8.10 8.56 -9.34
C ILE A 40 -8.93 8.78 -10.61
N THR A 41 -9.10 7.73 -11.42
CA THR A 41 -9.83 7.79 -12.70
C THR A 41 -11.28 8.24 -12.51
N LEU A 42 -11.90 7.82 -11.40
CA LEU A 42 -13.26 8.20 -11.04
C LEU A 42 -13.37 9.59 -10.38
N GLY A 43 -12.26 10.24 -10.03
CA GLY A 43 -12.25 11.53 -9.36
C GLY A 43 -12.81 11.49 -7.92
N VAL A 44 -12.79 10.32 -7.27
CA VAL A 44 -13.42 10.11 -5.95
C VAL A 44 -12.43 10.07 -4.80
N VAL A 45 -11.15 10.35 -5.04
CA VAL A 45 -10.10 10.39 -4.00
C VAL A 45 -10.33 11.64 -3.12
N PRO A 46 -10.83 11.49 -1.87
CA PRO A 46 -11.22 12.63 -1.04
C PRO A 46 -10.08 13.13 -0.13
N PHE A 47 -8.90 12.53 -0.20
CA PHE A 47 -7.74 12.81 0.66
C PHE A 47 -6.55 13.29 -0.15
N GLN A 48 -5.63 13.98 0.52
CA GLN A 48 -4.36 14.43 -0.06
C GLN A 48 -3.55 13.23 -0.57
N ASP A 49 -2.62 13.50 -1.49
CA ASP A 49 -1.71 12.49 -2.02
C ASP A 49 -1.03 11.72 -0.87
N PRO A 50 -1.32 10.42 -0.71
CA PRO A 50 -0.78 9.62 0.39
C PRO A 50 0.72 9.37 0.26
N LEU A 51 1.31 9.64 -0.91
CA LEU A 51 2.74 9.55 -1.17
C LEU A 51 3.45 10.90 -1.05
N ALA A 52 2.74 11.96 -0.66
CA ALA A 52 3.35 13.26 -0.41
C ALA A 52 4.49 13.13 0.62
N GLY A 53 5.71 13.49 0.21
CA GLY A 53 6.90 13.44 1.06
C GLY A 53 7.62 12.08 1.12
N ILE A 54 7.09 11.02 0.49
CA ILE A 54 7.69 9.68 0.57
C ILE A 54 9.12 9.62 0.02
N GLU A 55 9.43 10.44 -0.98
CA GLU A 55 10.77 10.53 -1.57
C GLU A 55 11.82 10.97 -0.54
N VAL A 56 11.44 11.89 0.35
CA VAL A 56 12.30 12.39 1.43
C VAL A 56 12.53 11.28 2.45
N ASP A 57 11.48 10.58 2.85
CA ASP A 57 11.57 9.45 3.80
C ASP A 57 12.45 8.32 3.24
N ILE A 58 12.27 7.96 1.96
CA ILE A 58 13.10 6.97 1.27
C ILE A 58 14.56 7.42 1.24
N ASN A 59 14.83 8.70 0.96
CA ASN A 59 16.18 9.22 0.93
C ASN A 59 16.85 9.19 2.31
N ILE A 60 16.13 9.59 3.37
CA ILE A 60 16.62 9.54 4.75
C ILE A 60 16.92 8.09 5.16
N ALA A 61 15.98 7.17 4.91
CA ALA A 61 16.18 5.75 5.21
C ALA A 61 17.41 5.18 4.48
N ARG A 62 17.62 5.57 3.21
CA ARG A 62 18.80 5.18 2.42
C ARG A 62 20.09 5.68 3.07
N VAL A 63 20.14 6.94 3.49
CA VAL A 63 21.32 7.53 4.17
C VAL A 63 21.60 6.79 5.48
N ILE A 64 20.59 6.61 6.35
CA ILE A 64 20.74 5.91 7.63
C ILE A 64 21.26 4.48 7.42
N ASN A 65 20.67 3.73 6.48
CA ASN A 65 21.10 2.37 6.16
C ASN A 65 22.53 2.32 5.61
N SER A 66 22.98 3.35 4.91
CA SER A 66 24.36 3.46 4.42
C SER A 66 25.38 3.71 5.55
N CYS A 67 24.97 4.41 6.61
CA CYS A 67 25.79 4.67 7.79
C CYS A 67 25.83 3.44 8.71
N SER A 68 24.70 2.74 8.90
CA SER A 68 24.60 1.55 9.75
C SER A 68 25.45 0.38 9.26
N LYS A 69 25.61 0.21 7.93
CA LYS A 69 26.47 -0.84 7.36
C LYS A 69 27.98 -0.58 7.54
N LYS A 70 28.38 0.62 7.96
CA LYS A 70 29.79 1.01 8.14
C LYS A 70 30.26 1.06 9.60
N SER A 71 29.36 0.89 10.58
CA SER A 71 29.71 0.86 12.00
C SER A 71 30.11 -0.52 12.53
N SER A 72 30.14 -1.55 11.67
CA SER A 72 30.70 -2.87 11.98
C SER A 72 32.08 -3.00 11.34
N HIS A 73 33.06 -2.28 11.88
CA HIS A 73 34.47 -2.69 11.81
C HIS A 73 34.90 -3.10 13.22
N PRO A 74 35.69 -4.18 13.37
CA PRO A 74 36.22 -4.62 14.66
C PRO A 74 37.15 -3.58 15.29
#